data_AF-A0A7W1A048-F1
#
_entry.id   AF-A0A7W1A048-F1
#
_cell.length_a   1.000
_cell.length_b   1.000
_cell.length_c   1.000
_cell.angle_alpha   90.00
_cell.angle_beta   90.00
_cell.angle_gamma   90.00
#
_symmetry.space_group_name_H-M   'P 1'
#
loop_
_entity.id
_entity.type
_entity.pdbx_description
1 polymer ?
#
loop_
_entity_poly.entity_id
_entity_poly.type
_entity_poly.pdbx_seq_one_letter_code
_entity_poly.pdbx_strand_id
1 'polypeptide(L)'
;MTRRLIAAVLLLALGGWEPFRSPNPDVEAGNKAYAEGRYDDALSAYDRAARDSEVDADGLAFDRGTAKLKKAEQTKDAGEKQKLTEQAIEDLKQAARIKDPKIRSSAHYNRGNALMGQEKLEDAIEAYKQALREDSSNEDARLNLELALRRRQKQEQKRQQQQQGQQGQQGQQGQQGQQGQQGQQGQQGQQGQQGQQGQQGQQGQQGQ
;
A
#
# COMPACT_ATOMS: atom_id res chain seq x y z
N MET A 1 -12.23 51.28 15.89
CA MET A 1 -11.65 49.91 15.85
C MET A 1 -11.64 49.43 14.40
N THR A 2 -10.56 49.67 13.67
CA THR A 2 -10.39 49.21 12.28
C THR A 2 -9.50 47.97 12.28
N ARG A 3 -10.10 46.80 12.03
CA ARG A 3 -9.36 45.55 11.82
C ARG A 3 -8.62 45.66 10.49
N ARG A 4 -7.31 45.94 10.53
CA ARG A 4 -6.43 45.76 9.37
C ARG A 4 -6.24 44.27 9.20
N LEU A 5 -6.83 43.72 8.14
CA LEU A 5 -6.51 42.40 7.62
C LEU A 5 -5.02 42.40 7.25
N ILE A 6 -4.19 41.79 8.09
CA ILE A 6 -2.86 41.38 7.69
C ILE A 6 -3.09 40.25 6.69
N ALA A 7 -3.05 40.60 5.40
CA ALA A 7 -2.89 39.62 4.35
C ALA A 7 -1.55 38.93 4.62
N ALA A 8 -1.61 37.72 5.18
CA ALA A 8 -0.49 36.82 5.20
C ALA A 8 -0.18 36.49 3.74
N VAL A 9 0.81 37.18 3.18
CA VAL A 9 1.49 36.75 1.96
C VAL A 9 2.12 35.42 2.32
N LEU A 10 1.45 34.33 1.95
CA LEU A 10 2.01 32.99 1.92
C LEU A 10 3.04 32.96 0.80
N LEU A 11 4.24 33.49 1.09
CA LEU A 11 5.47 33.03 0.48
C LEU A 11 5.64 31.58 0.92
N LEU A 12 5.03 30.66 0.17
CA LEU A 12 5.40 29.26 0.22
C LEU A 12 6.84 29.19 -0.29
N ALA A 13 7.76 29.14 0.66
CA ALA A 13 9.11 28.66 0.41
C ALA A 13 8.96 27.22 -0.09
N LEU A 14 8.94 27.05 -1.40
CA LEU A 14 9.06 25.76 -2.06
C LEU A 14 10.46 25.24 -1.70
N GLY A 15 10.53 24.25 -0.81
CA GLY A 15 11.76 23.51 -0.58
C GLY A 15 12.26 22.92 -1.90
N GLY A 16 13.37 23.45 -2.41
CA GLY A 16 14.37 22.71 -3.18
C GLY A 16 13.97 22.00 -4.47
N TRP A 17 12.97 22.46 -5.24
CA TRP A 17 12.86 21.96 -6.62
C TRP A 17 13.89 22.68 -7.51
N GLU A 18 14.94 21.96 -7.88
CA GLU A 18 15.98 22.42 -8.79
C GLU A 18 15.77 21.73 -10.15
N PRO A 19 15.06 22.39 -11.10
CA PRO A 19 14.68 21.77 -12.36
C PRO A 19 15.90 21.53 -13.26
N PHE A 20 15.80 20.53 -14.14
CA PHE A 20 16.76 20.30 -15.20
C PHE A 20 16.80 21.51 -16.13
N ARG A 21 17.98 22.12 -16.25
CA ARG A 21 18.21 23.30 -17.09
C ARG A 21 18.81 22.88 -18.43
N SER A 22 18.20 23.35 -19.50
CA SER A 22 18.66 23.18 -20.88
C SER A 22 18.26 24.44 -21.68
N PRO A 23 19.06 24.87 -22.67
CA PRO A 23 18.66 25.96 -23.57
C PRO A 23 17.53 25.57 -24.54
N ASN A 24 17.06 24.32 -24.50
CA ASN A 24 15.93 23.87 -25.31
C ASN A 24 14.64 24.59 -24.86
N PRO A 25 13.91 25.26 -25.78
CA PRO A 25 12.76 26.09 -25.43
C PRO A 25 11.58 25.30 -24.85
N ASP A 26 11.43 24.02 -25.20
CA ASP A 26 10.39 23.16 -24.63
C ASP A 26 10.73 22.74 -23.19
N VAL A 27 12.01 22.59 -22.84
CA VAL A 27 12.43 22.38 -21.44
C VAL A 27 12.12 23.61 -20.60
N GLU A 28 12.48 24.81 -21.08
CA GLU A 28 12.19 26.07 -20.39
C GLU A 28 10.68 26.30 -20.23
N ALA A 29 9.90 26.06 -21.29
CA ALA A 29 8.45 26.16 -21.25
C ALA A 29 7.83 25.17 -20.26
N GLY A 30 8.34 23.93 -20.21
CA GLY A 30 7.90 22.91 -19.27
C GLY A 30 8.17 23.30 -17.81
N ASN A 31 9.41 23.74 -17.54
CA ASN A 31 9.83 24.20 -16.21
C ASN A 31 8.99 25.38 -15.73
N LYS A 32 8.74 26.35 -16.62
CA LYS A 32 7.86 27.50 -16.33
C LYS A 32 6.43 27.06 -16.04
N ALA A 33 5.86 26.21 -16.87
CA ALA A 33 4.49 25.72 -16.68
C ALA A 33 4.33 24.95 -15.37
N TYR A 34 5.31 24.10 -15.01
CA TYR A 34 5.30 23.42 -13.71
C TYR A 34 5.37 24.42 -12.55
N ALA A 35 6.24 25.44 -12.61
CA ALA A 35 6.36 26.44 -11.56
C ALA A 35 5.04 27.20 -11.34
N GLU A 36 4.22 27.34 -12.38
CA GLU A 36 2.88 27.93 -12.36
C GLU A 36 1.78 26.92 -11.97
N GLY A 37 2.12 25.66 -11.70
CA GLY A 37 1.18 24.58 -11.37
C GLY A 37 0.38 24.04 -12.57
N ARG A 38 0.74 24.44 -13.80
CA ARG A 38 0.10 24.00 -15.05
C ARG A 38 0.73 22.70 -15.53
N TYR A 39 0.44 21.59 -14.84
CA TYR A 39 1.13 20.33 -15.09
C TYR A 39 0.82 19.68 -16.44
N ASP A 40 -0.38 19.89 -17.00
CA ASP A 40 -0.69 19.42 -18.36
C ASP A 40 0.19 20.10 -19.42
N ASP A 41 0.36 21.42 -19.28
CA ASP A 41 1.22 22.20 -20.17
C ASP A 41 2.69 21.82 -19.99
N ALA A 42 3.11 21.59 -18.73
CA ALA A 42 4.46 21.14 -18.40
C ALA A 42 4.78 19.80 -19.07
N LEU A 43 3.90 18.80 -18.90
CA LEU A 43 4.08 17.47 -19.49
C LEU A 43 4.07 17.52 -21.01
N SER A 44 3.18 18.32 -21.60
CA SER A 44 3.14 18.51 -23.06
C SER A 44 4.42 19.11 -23.61
N ALA A 45 5.05 20.03 -22.87
CA ALA A 45 6.33 20.62 -23.25
C ALA A 45 7.49 19.62 -23.09
N TYR A 46 7.55 18.91 -21.96
CA TYR A 46 8.56 17.86 -21.77
C TYR A 46 8.44 16.73 -22.80
N ASP A 47 7.24 16.36 -23.23
CA ASP A 47 7.04 15.36 -24.28
C ASP A 47 7.50 15.83 -25.66
N ARG A 48 7.52 17.14 -25.93
CA ARG A 48 8.14 17.71 -27.13
C ARG A 48 9.66 17.75 -27.00
N ALA A 49 10.18 18.20 -25.85
CA ALA A 49 11.62 18.20 -25.56
C ALA A 49 12.22 16.80 -25.67
N ALA A 50 11.51 15.76 -25.23
CA ALA A 50 11.96 14.38 -25.31
C ALA A 50 12.13 13.83 -26.74
N ARG A 51 11.67 14.53 -27.77
CA ARG A 51 11.87 14.17 -29.19
C ARG A 51 13.16 14.72 -29.76
N ASP A 52 13.78 15.67 -29.08
CA ASP A 52 15.07 16.25 -29.46
C ASP A 52 16.20 15.40 -28.86
N SER A 53 17.03 14.81 -29.72
CA SER A 53 18.13 13.93 -29.29
C SER A 53 19.23 14.67 -28.53
N GLU A 54 19.30 16.00 -28.65
CA GLU A 54 20.27 16.84 -27.94
C GLU A 54 19.85 17.10 -26.48
N VAL A 55 18.60 16.79 -26.11
CA VAL A 55 18.12 16.90 -24.74
C VAL A 55 18.52 15.66 -23.95
N ASP A 56 19.20 15.86 -22.81
CA ASP A 56 19.51 14.77 -21.88
C ASP A 56 18.21 14.16 -21.34
N ALA A 57 17.91 12.95 -21.83
CA ALA A 57 16.70 12.24 -21.51
C ALA A 57 16.60 11.88 -20.02
N ASP A 58 17.73 11.59 -19.37
CA ASP A 58 17.73 11.23 -17.95
C ASP A 58 17.46 12.47 -17.10
N GLY A 59 18.10 13.60 -17.44
CA GLY A 59 17.82 14.91 -16.85
C GLY A 59 16.35 15.32 -16.95
N LEU A 60 15.80 15.27 -18.16
CA LEU A 60 14.40 15.60 -18.42
C LEU A 60 13.42 14.66 -17.71
N ALA A 61 13.79 13.38 -17.53
CA ALA A 61 12.94 12.41 -16.85
C ALA A 61 12.68 12.79 -15.39
N PHE A 62 13.61 13.48 -14.70
CA PHE A 62 13.38 13.96 -13.34
C PHE A 62 12.20 14.94 -13.26
N ASP A 63 12.20 15.95 -14.12
CA ASP A 63 11.15 16.98 -14.16
C ASP A 63 9.83 16.42 -14.66
N ARG A 64 9.86 15.57 -15.70
CA ARG A 64 8.66 14.89 -16.20
C ARG A 64 8.03 13.99 -15.15
N GLY A 65 8.83 13.21 -14.43
CA GLY A 65 8.38 12.34 -13.35
C GLY A 65 7.77 13.13 -12.20
N THR A 66 8.42 14.22 -11.78
CA THR A 66 7.92 15.09 -10.72
C THR A 66 6.62 15.78 -11.14
N ALA A 67 6.51 16.26 -12.39
CA ALA A 67 5.29 16.82 -12.95
C ALA A 67 4.13 15.83 -12.95
N LYS A 68 4.38 14.56 -13.30
CA LYS A 68 3.37 13.50 -13.24
C LYS A 68 2.88 13.24 -11.83
N LEU A 69 3.77 13.24 -10.82
CA LEU A 69 3.35 13.12 -9.41
C LEU A 69 2.46 14.28 -8.99
N LYS A 70 2.85 15.51 -9.35
CA LYS A 70 2.04 16.70 -9.03
C LYS A 70 0.70 16.73 -9.73
N LYS A 71 0.64 16.29 -10.99
CA LYS A 71 -0.63 16.07 -11.68
C LYS A 71 -1.46 15.00 -10.97
N ALA A 72 -0.87 13.86 -10.62
CA ALA A 72 -1.55 12.77 -9.92
C ALA A 72 -2.11 13.20 -8.54
N GLU A 73 -1.45 14.11 -7.83
CA GLU A 73 -1.96 14.72 -6.60
C GLU A 73 -3.25 15.52 -6.83
N GLN A 74 -3.41 16.14 -8.01
CA GLN A 74 -4.59 16.93 -8.39
C GLN A 74 -5.68 16.11 -9.10
N THR A 75 -5.35 14.92 -9.59
CA THR A 75 -6.30 14.05 -10.31
C THR A 75 -7.27 13.35 -9.35
N LYS A 76 -8.57 13.54 -9.59
CA LYS A 76 -9.65 12.87 -8.82
C LYS A 76 -9.93 11.45 -9.28
N ASP A 77 -9.78 11.19 -10.58
CA ASP A 77 -10.00 9.86 -11.14
C ASP A 77 -8.92 8.89 -10.64
N ALA A 78 -9.33 7.82 -9.98
CA ALA A 78 -8.40 6.88 -9.37
C ALA A 78 -7.56 6.12 -10.41
N GLY A 79 -8.14 5.82 -11.58
CA GLY A 79 -7.45 5.11 -12.66
C GLY A 79 -6.38 5.97 -13.31
N GLU A 80 -6.71 7.22 -13.63
CA GLU A 80 -5.77 8.20 -14.16
C GLU A 80 -4.67 8.53 -13.15
N LYS A 81 -5.03 8.74 -11.88
CA LYS A 81 -4.06 8.93 -10.80
C LYS A 81 -3.08 7.76 -10.71
N GLN A 82 -3.58 6.53 -10.76
CA GLN A 82 -2.73 5.34 -10.71
C GLN A 82 -1.77 5.29 -11.91
N LYS A 83 -2.29 5.51 -13.12
CA LYS A 83 -1.50 5.53 -14.36
C LYS A 83 -0.40 6.61 -14.32
N LEU A 84 -0.74 7.83 -13.91
CA LEU A 84 0.23 8.93 -13.77
C LEU A 84 1.31 8.60 -12.75
N THR A 85 0.92 8.01 -11.61
CA THR A 85 1.87 7.59 -10.57
C THR A 85 2.83 6.51 -11.08
N GLU A 86 2.34 5.53 -11.84
CA GLU A 86 3.19 4.50 -12.44
C GLU A 86 4.16 5.05 -13.48
N GLN A 87 3.69 5.95 -14.35
CA GLN A 87 4.55 6.63 -15.32
C GLN A 87 5.61 7.51 -14.63
N ALA A 88 5.26 8.16 -13.52
CA ALA A 88 6.21 8.92 -12.72
C ALA A 88 7.30 8.03 -12.10
N ILE A 89 6.93 6.84 -11.60
CA ILE A 89 7.89 5.88 -11.03
C ILE A 89 8.94 5.46 -12.05
N GLU A 90 8.56 5.25 -13.32
CA GLU A 90 9.51 4.88 -14.38
C GLU A 90 10.41 6.07 -14.77
N ASP A 91 9.84 7.27 -14.90
CA ASP A 91 10.61 8.48 -15.15
C ASP A 91 11.64 8.74 -14.05
N LEU A 92 11.26 8.59 -12.77
CA LEU A 92 12.17 8.77 -11.65
C LEU A 92 13.23 7.66 -11.55
N LYS A 93 12.91 6.45 -12.00
CA LYS A 93 13.89 5.37 -12.15
C LYS A 93 14.89 5.68 -13.26
N GLN A 94 14.46 6.32 -14.34
CA GLN A 94 15.35 6.81 -15.39
C GLN A 94 16.23 7.95 -14.86
N ALA A 95 15.65 8.93 -14.17
CA ALA A 95 16.38 10.06 -13.57
C ALA A 95 17.48 9.63 -12.59
N ALA A 96 17.36 8.47 -11.96
CA ALA A 96 18.39 7.89 -11.11
C ALA A 96 19.69 7.50 -11.86
N ARG A 97 19.76 7.67 -13.18
CA ARG A 97 20.97 7.45 -14.00
C ARG A 97 21.81 8.72 -14.19
N ILE A 98 21.29 9.88 -13.80
CA ILE A 98 21.99 11.17 -13.90
C ILE A 98 23.28 11.16 -13.08
N LYS A 99 24.31 11.89 -13.53
CA LYS A 99 25.62 11.99 -12.85
C LYS A 99 25.57 12.71 -11.50
N ASP A 100 24.68 13.68 -11.34
CA ASP A 100 24.54 14.45 -10.11
C ASP A 100 23.93 13.59 -8.97
N PRO A 101 24.69 13.31 -7.89
CA PRO A 101 24.19 12.53 -6.75
C PRO A 101 23.01 13.18 -6.03
N LYS A 102 22.91 14.51 -6.00
CA LYS A 102 21.77 15.19 -5.36
C LYS A 102 20.49 14.93 -6.13
N ILE A 103 20.54 14.96 -7.45
CA ILE A 103 19.38 14.65 -8.30
C ILE A 103 19.03 13.17 -8.17
N ARG A 104 20.02 12.25 -8.16
CA ARG A 104 19.75 10.82 -7.91
C ARG A 104 19.08 10.60 -6.55
N SER A 105 19.54 11.28 -5.49
CA SER A 105 18.90 11.22 -4.18
C SER A 105 17.44 11.67 -4.24
N SER A 106 17.17 12.83 -4.83
CA SER A 106 15.82 13.37 -5.02
C SER A 106 14.93 12.47 -5.87
N ALA A 107 15.47 11.86 -6.93
CA ALA A 107 14.75 10.94 -7.80
C ALA A 107 14.32 9.68 -7.03
N HIS A 108 15.25 9.09 -6.27
CA HIS A 108 14.96 7.95 -5.39
C HIS A 108 13.96 8.29 -4.29
N TYR A 109 14.08 9.48 -3.69
CA TYR A 109 13.15 9.97 -2.68
C TYR A 109 11.73 10.13 -3.24
N ASN A 110 11.57 10.85 -4.36
CA ASN A 110 10.27 11.02 -5.02
C ASN A 110 9.67 9.69 -5.46
N ARG A 111 10.51 8.76 -5.94
CA ARG A 111 10.07 7.41 -6.29
C ARG A 111 9.58 6.65 -5.07
N GLY A 112 10.27 6.78 -3.93
CA GLY A 112 9.85 6.24 -2.64
C GLY A 112 8.49 6.77 -2.20
N ASN A 113 8.27 8.08 -2.33
CA ASN A 113 6.99 8.71 -2.00
C ASN A 113 5.84 8.16 -2.87
N ALA A 114 6.07 8.00 -4.17
CA ALA A 114 5.10 7.43 -5.09
C ALA A 114 4.74 5.98 -4.74
N LEU A 115 5.75 5.16 -4.44
CA LEU A 115 5.57 3.75 -4.03
C LEU A 115 4.88 3.62 -2.68
N MET A 116 5.21 4.50 -1.74
CA MET A 116 4.56 4.60 -0.43
C MET A 116 3.07 4.94 -0.57
N GLY A 117 2.73 5.83 -1.50
CA GLY A 117 1.34 6.16 -1.84
C GLY A 117 0.56 4.99 -2.46
N GLN A 118 1.24 4.06 -3.14
CA GLN A 118 0.67 2.82 -3.69
C GLN A 118 0.69 1.64 -2.69
N GLU A 119 1.04 1.87 -1.42
CA GLU A 119 1.24 0.84 -0.41
C GLU A 119 2.28 -0.25 -0.77
N LYS A 120 3.14 0.01 -1.76
CA LYS A 120 4.27 -0.86 -2.13
C LYS A 120 5.44 -0.62 -1.17
N LEU A 121 5.23 -1.01 0.09
CA LEU A 121 6.10 -0.62 1.20
C LEU A 121 7.56 -1.09 1.06
N GLU A 122 7.80 -2.30 0.57
CA GLU A 122 9.17 -2.81 0.41
C GLU A 122 9.93 -2.04 -0.68
N ASP A 123 9.27 -1.77 -1.80
CA ASP A 123 9.87 -0.98 -2.88
C ASP A 123 10.14 0.46 -2.44
N ALA A 124 9.24 1.04 -1.62
CA ALA A 124 9.43 2.37 -1.04
C ALA A 124 10.63 2.40 -0.08
N ILE A 125 10.76 1.39 0.79
CA ILE A 125 11.90 1.23 1.71
C ILE A 125 13.22 1.19 0.92
N GLU A 126 13.29 0.37 -0.13
CA GLU A 126 14.51 0.30 -0.95
C GLU A 126 14.78 1.62 -1.68
N ALA A 127 13.75 2.31 -2.18
CA ALA A 127 13.92 3.62 -2.80
C ALA A 127 14.49 4.66 -1.82
N TYR A 128 13.96 4.76 -0.59
CA TYR A 128 14.51 5.69 0.40
C TYR A 128 15.92 5.33 0.84
N LYS A 129 16.25 4.04 0.96
CA LYS A 129 17.64 3.60 1.20
C LYS A 129 18.58 4.06 0.09
N GLN A 130 18.16 3.94 -1.18
CA GLN A 130 18.97 4.44 -2.29
C GLN A 130 19.14 5.96 -2.21
N ALA A 131 18.08 6.71 -1.88
CA ALA A 131 18.17 8.16 -1.69
C ALA A 131 19.23 8.54 -0.64
N LEU A 132 19.28 7.81 0.48
CA LEU A 132 20.24 8.01 1.56
C LEU A 132 21.66 7.52 1.23
N ARG A 133 21.83 6.59 0.28
CA ARG A 133 23.15 6.19 -0.23
C ARG A 133 23.75 7.28 -1.11
N GLU A 134 22.91 7.97 -1.88
CA GLU A 134 23.32 9.09 -2.74
C GLU A 134 23.57 10.37 -1.95
N ASP A 135 22.71 10.65 -0.97
CA ASP A 135 22.86 11.77 -0.04
C ASP A 135 22.42 11.35 1.37
N SER A 136 23.40 11.07 2.24
CA SER A 136 23.15 10.68 3.62
C SER A 136 22.52 11.79 4.47
N SER A 137 22.57 13.05 4.01
CA SER A 137 22.00 14.21 4.69
C SER A 137 20.54 14.49 4.31
N ASN A 138 19.95 13.68 3.43
CA ASN A 138 18.54 13.78 3.05
C ASN A 138 17.62 13.37 4.22
N GLU A 139 17.30 14.32 5.09
CA GLU A 139 16.46 14.11 6.28
C GLU A 139 15.05 13.64 5.91
N ASP A 140 14.47 14.18 4.83
CA ASP A 140 13.13 13.79 4.37
C ASP A 140 13.08 12.29 3.99
N ALA A 141 14.10 11.80 3.28
CA ALA A 141 14.23 10.38 2.96
C ALA A 141 14.41 9.52 4.22
N ARG A 142 15.13 10.02 5.23
CA ARG A 142 15.31 9.30 6.50
C ARG A 142 14.00 9.18 7.27
N LEU A 143 13.24 10.27 7.39
CA LEU A 143 11.94 10.29 8.05
C LEU A 143 10.94 9.38 7.33
N ASN A 144 10.89 9.42 5.99
CA ASN A 144 9.98 8.57 5.23
C ASN A 144 10.37 7.10 5.22
N LEU A 145 11.67 6.77 5.27
CA LEU A 145 12.15 5.41 5.48
C LEU A 145 11.64 4.85 6.82
N GLU A 146 11.78 5.63 7.90
CA GLU A 146 11.28 5.23 9.21
C GLU A 146 9.76 4.99 9.18
N LEU A 147 9.01 5.90 8.57
CA LEU A 147 7.56 5.76 8.41
C LEU A 147 7.19 4.49 7.63
N ALA A 148 7.90 4.19 6.53
CA ALA A 148 7.68 3.00 5.72
C ALA A 148 7.94 1.71 6.52
N LEU A 149 9.05 1.66 7.28
CA LEU A 149 9.38 0.54 8.15
C LEU A 149 8.31 0.30 9.23
N ARG A 150 7.83 1.37 9.88
CA ARG A 150 6.75 1.29 10.89
C ARG A 150 5.45 0.78 10.26
N ARG A 151 5.09 1.24 9.06
CA ARG A 151 3.90 0.75 8.35
C ARG A 151 4.01 -0.72 7.99
N ARG A 152 5.17 -1.17 7.50
CA ARG A 152 5.43 -2.58 7.18
C ARG A 152 5.27 -3.46 8.42
N GLN A 153 5.92 -3.10 9.52
CA GLN A 153 5.83 -3.83 10.78
C GLN A 153 4.36 -3.95 11.26
N LYS A 154 3.57 -2.87 11.14
CA LYS A 154 2.15 -2.90 11.49
C LYS A 154 1.34 -3.83 10.58
N GLN A 155 1.64 -3.88 9.27
CA GLN A 155 0.99 -4.83 8.35
C GLN A 155 1.36 -6.28 8.69
N GLU A 156 2.63 -6.55 9.01
CA GLU A 156 3.10 -7.88 9.42
C GLU A 156 2.42 -8.35 10.72
N GLN A 157 2.34 -7.48 11.73
CA GLN A 157 1.65 -7.77 12.99
C GLN A 157 0.16 -8.10 12.77
N LYS A 158 -0.53 -7.30 11.95
CA LYS A 158 -1.93 -7.58 11.59
C LYS A 158 -2.08 -8.92 10.88
N ARG A 159 -1.16 -9.25 9.96
CA ARG A 159 -1.18 -10.52 9.24
C ARG A 159 -0.97 -11.71 10.19
N GLN A 160 -0.05 -11.59 11.15
CA GLN A 160 0.17 -12.63 12.17
C GLN A 160 -1.05 -12.82 13.08
N GLN A 161 -1.69 -11.73 13.53
CA GLN A 161 -2.90 -11.81 14.35
C GLN A 161 -4.07 -12.47 13.61
N GLN A 162 -4.25 -12.15 12.32
CA GLN A 162 -5.28 -12.78 11.49
C GLN A 162 -5.03 -14.29 11.30
N GLN A 163 -3.77 -14.70 11.10
CA GLN A 163 -3.41 -16.11 10.98
C GLN A 163 -3.65 -16.89 12.28
N GLN A 164 -3.28 -16.32 13.44
CA GLN A 164 -3.56 -16.92 14.74
C GLN A 164 -5.07 -17.03 15.02
N GLY A 165 -5.85 -16.00 14.67
CA GLY A 165 -7.30 -16.02 14.81
C GLY A 165 -7.97 -17.12 13.97
N GLN A 166 -7.53 -17.31 12.72
CA GLN A 166 -8.03 -18.37 11.85
C GLN A 166 -7.67 -19.78 12.36
N GLN A 167 -6.43 -19.98 12.85
CA GLN A 167 -6.03 -21.25 13.46
C GLN A 167 -6.81 -21.57 14.74
N GLY A 168 -7.07 -20.57 15.58
CA GLY A 168 -7.90 -20.73 16.79
C GLY A 168 -9.33 -21.17 16.47
N GLN A 169 -9.95 -20.58 15.44
CA GLN A 169 -11.29 -20.96 14.99
C GLN A 169 -11.34 -22.40 14.43
N GLN A 170 -10.35 -22.78 13.60
CA GLN A 170 -10.26 -24.16 13.09
C GLN A 170 -10.01 -25.18 14.22
N GLY A 171 -9.19 -24.84 15.21
CA GLY A 171 -8.95 -25.69 16.37
C GLY A 171 -10.20 -25.93 17.20
N GLN A 172 -11.02 -24.90 17.43
CA GLN A 172 -12.30 -25.03 18.13
C GLN A 172 -13.31 -25.88 17.34
N GLN A 173 -13.43 -25.67 16.03
CA GLN A 173 -14.31 -26.48 15.19
C GLN A 173 -13.88 -27.95 15.13
N GLY A 174 -12.57 -28.21 15.09
CA GLY A 174 -12.01 -29.57 15.14
C GLY A 174 -12.33 -30.30 16.46
N GLN A 175 -12.21 -29.60 17.60
CA GLN A 175 -12.59 -30.16 18.90
C GLN A 175 -14.10 -30.44 19.00
N GLN A 176 -14.95 -29.51 18.53
CA GLN A 176 -16.40 -29.71 18.51
C GLN A 176 -16.82 -30.88 17.61
N GLY A 177 -16.17 -31.06 16.47
CA GLY A 177 -16.39 -32.20 15.56
C GLY A 177 -16.01 -33.55 16.18
N GLN A 178 -14.88 -33.62 16.91
CA GLN A 178 -14.47 -34.83 17.63
C GLN A 178 -15.43 -35.16 18.79
N GLN A 179 -15.85 -34.15 19.56
CA GLN A 179 -16.79 -34.35 20.66
C GLN A 179 -18.18 -34.77 20.17
N GLY A 180 -18.62 -34.26 19.02
CA GLY A 180 -19.87 -34.66 18.36
C GLY A 180 -19.87 -36.12 17.85
N GLN A 181 -18.73 -36.62 17.37
CA GLN A 181 -18.59 -38.03 16.98
C GLN A 181 -18.56 -38.97 18.19
N GLN A 182 -17.91 -38.56 19.29
CA GLN A 182 -17.83 -39.38 20.50
C GLN A 182 -19.18 -39.48 21.24
N GLY A 183 -20.09 -38.51 21.06
CA GLY A 183 -21.44 -38.51 21.64
C GLY A 183 -22.46 -39.44 20.97
N GLN A 184 -22.20 -39.96 19.77
CA GLN A 184 -23.13 -40.86 19.06
C GLN A 184 -22.84 -42.36 19.27
N GLN A 185 -21.74 -42.73 19.94
CA GLN A 185 -21.36 -44.14 20.14
C GLN A 185 -21.81 -44.72 21.50
N GLY A 186 -23.02 -44.38 21.94
CA GLY A 186 -23.56 -44.83 23.23
C GLY A 186 -25.05 -45.11 23.19
N GLN A 187 -25.45 -46.23 22.57
CA GLN A 187 -26.59 -47.08 22.97
C GLN A 187 -26.78 -48.23 21.98
N GLN A 188 -26.24 -49.40 22.31
CA GLN A 188 -26.82 -50.67 21.86
C GLN A 188 -27.13 -51.48 23.12
N GLY A 189 -28.34 -51.30 23.65
CA GLY A 189 -28.86 -52.14 24.73
C GLY A 189 -29.23 -53.51 24.18
N GLN A 190 -28.63 -54.56 24.73
CA GLN A 190 -29.12 -55.93 24.62
C GLN A 190 -29.46 -56.45 26.02
N GLN A 191 -30.75 -56.66 26.28
CA GLN A 191 -31.26 -57.50 27.37
C GLN A 191 -32.78 -57.67 27.16
N GLY A 192 -33.43 -58.82 27.22
CA GLY A 192 -33.09 -60.22 27.42
C GLY A 192 -34.38 -61.04 27.21
N GLN A 193 -34.30 -62.30 26.77
CA GLN A 193 -35.48 -63.16 26.59
C GLN A 193 -36.09 -63.54 27.95
N GLN A 194 -37.37 -63.23 28.15
CA GLN A 194 -38.12 -63.56 29.37
C GLN A 194 -38.79 -64.94 29.23
N GLY A 195 -38.51 -65.83 30.19
CA GLY A 195 -38.94 -67.22 30.21
C GLY A 195 -40.44 -67.42 30.50
N GLN A 196 -40.99 -68.50 29.94
CA GLN A 196 -42.31 -69.01 30.26
C GLN A 196 -42.29 -69.68 31.65
N GLN A 197 -43.22 -69.30 32.54
CA GLN A 197 -43.51 -70.05 33.75
C GLN A 197 -45.00 -70.39 33.79
N GLY A 198 -45.28 -71.68 34.01
CA GLY A 198 -46.57 -72.33 33.82
C GLY A 198 -47.60 -72.09 34.91
N GLN A 199 -48.83 -72.48 34.58
CA GLN A 199 -50.07 -72.30 35.31
C GLN A 199 -50.21 -73.18 36.56
N GLN A 200 -50.78 -72.60 37.60
CA GLN A 200 -51.57 -73.25 38.66
C GLN A 200 -52.41 -72.11 39.27
N GLY A 201 -53.74 -72.09 39.37
CA GLY A 201 -54.75 -73.12 39.54
C GLY A 201 -55.72 -72.50 40.56
N GLN A 202 -56.91 -72.06 40.14
CA GLN A 202 -57.97 -71.67 41.07
C GLN A 202 -59.22 -72.50 40.79
N GLN A 203 -59.61 -73.20 41.85
CA GLN A 203 -60.74 -74.09 41.97
C GLN A 203 -61.87 -73.32 42.67
N GLY A 204 -63.11 -73.49 42.23
CA GLY A 204 -64.26 -72.90 42.92
C GLY A 204 -65.60 -73.51 42.52
N GLN A 205 -66.21 -74.17 43.51
CA GLN A 205 -67.63 -74.43 43.74
C GLN A 205 -68.30 -75.68 43.15
N GLN A 206 -68.66 -76.60 44.05
CA GLN A 206 -70.04 -77.04 44.32
C GLN A 206 -70.13 -77.77 45.67
N GLY A 207 -71.18 -77.50 46.46
CA GLY A 207 -71.63 -78.40 47.54
C GLY A 207 -72.19 -77.73 48.81
N GLN A 208 -73.50 -77.44 48.77
CA GLN A 208 -74.52 -77.34 49.84
C GLN A 208 -74.25 -76.50 51.10
#